data_AF-A0A6A8MMT9-F1
#
_entry.id   AF-A0A6A8MMT9-F1
#
_cell.length_a   1.000
_cell.length_b   1.000
_cell.length_c   1.000
_cell.angle_alpha   90.00
_cell.angle_beta   90.00
_cell.angle_gamma   90.00
#
_symmetry.space_group_name_H-M   'P 1'
#
loop_
_entity.id
_entity.type
_entity.pdbx_description
1 polymer ?
#
loop_
_entity_poly.entity_id
_entity_poly.type
_entity_poly.pdbx_seq_one_letter_code
_entity_poly.pdbx_strand_id
1 'polypeptide(L)'
;MSLTFENFDAKKSKKKKIGKVDFDTIVCPAHDWGIQDVFLKEKRWYAVTMQKKNINKIKFLALYEIRWKSIRYVAKIKRIEPFENTRKFQIIIEGEPIKIKSIRRSKNYPHLAPQNKVYTKFEYFKNATFLEDIFLRRD
;
A
#
# COMPACT_ATOMS: atom_id res chain seq x y z
N MET A 1 -22.02 38.81 -36.47
CA MET A 1 -21.75 39.95 -35.57
C MET A 1 -23.02 40.10 -34.76
N SER A 2 -23.18 39.64 -33.52
CA SER A 2 -22.30 39.62 -32.34
C SER A 2 -22.84 38.54 -31.37
N LEU A 3 -21.96 37.86 -30.63
CA LEU A 3 -22.30 37.04 -29.47
C LEU A 3 -21.55 37.63 -28.28
N THR A 4 -22.29 38.23 -27.35
CA THR A 4 -21.81 38.70 -26.05
C THR A 4 -21.71 37.51 -25.09
N PHE A 5 -20.51 37.19 -24.63
CA PHE A 5 -20.28 36.26 -23.53
C PHE A 5 -20.12 37.08 -22.24
N GLU A 6 -21.20 37.20 -21.46
CA GLU A 6 -21.13 37.64 -20.08
C GLU A 6 -20.73 36.49 -19.16
N ASN A 7 -19.64 36.72 -18.43
CA ASN A 7 -19.41 36.38 -17.03
C ASN A 7 -20.00 35.07 -16.51
N PHE A 8 -19.16 34.04 -16.37
CA PHE A 8 -19.40 32.98 -15.39
C PHE A 8 -18.48 33.16 -14.19
N ASP A 9 -19.09 33.73 -13.15
CA ASP A 9 -18.58 33.95 -11.81
C ASP A 9 -17.77 32.76 -11.25
N ALA A 10 -16.60 33.09 -10.74
CA ALA A 10 -15.74 32.22 -9.95
C ALA A 10 -16.41 31.88 -8.61
N LYS A 11 -17.22 30.82 -8.58
CA LYS A 11 -17.65 30.19 -7.33
C LYS A 11 -16.45 29.53 -6.65
N LYS A 12 -15.84 30.30 -5.75
CA LYS A 12 -14.86 29.92 -4.73
C LYS A 12 -15.42 28.76 -3.90
N SER A 13 -15.22 27.53 -4.36
CA SER A 13 -15.59 26.33 -3.61
C SER A 13 -14.65 26.21 -2.42
N LYS A 14 -15.22 26.28 -1.20
CA LYS A 14 -14.53 25.98 0.05
C LYS A 14 -13.94 24.57 -0.07
N LYS A 15 -12.63 24.45 -0.34
CA LYS A 15 -11.89 23.18 -0.31
C LYS A 15 -12.00 22.59 1.10
N LYS A 16 -12.94 21.66 1.27
CA LYS A 16 -13.05 20.78 2.44
C LYS A 16 -11.67 20.12 2.60
N LYS A 17 -10.97 20.37 3.71
CA LYS A 17 -9.73 19.64 4.06
C LYS A 17 -10.11 18.17 4.20
N ILE A 18 -9.95 17.40 3.12
CA ILE A 18 -10.05 15.94 3.14
C ILE A 18 -9.05 15.49 4.20
N GLY A 19 -9.54 14.84 5.25
CA GLY A 19 -8.75 14.33 6.37
C GLY A 19 -7.48 13.68 5.83
N LYS A 20 -6.35 14.00 6.45
CA LYS A 20 -5.04 13.48 6.06
C LYS A 20 -5.09 11.97 6.26
N VAL A 21 -5.40 11.20 5.20
CA VAL A 21 -5.40 9.73 5.26
C VAL A 21 -4.01 9.33 5.75
N ASP A 22 -3.98 8.80 6.96
CA ASP A 22 -2.78 8.48 7.68
C ASP A 22 -2.47 7.00 7.45
N PHE A 23 -1.30 6.72 6.92
CA PHE A 23 -0.85 5.39 6.58
C PHE A 23 0.67 5.36 6.66
N ASP A 24 1.20 4.24 7.13
CA ASP A 24 2.64 4.00 7.24
C ASP A 24 3.06 2.67 6.63
N THR A 25 2.11 1.87 6.13
CA THR A 25 2.35 0.52 5.63
C THR A 25 1.77 0.37 4.24
N ILE A 26 2.55 -0.25 3.36
CA ILE A 26 2.09 -0.68 2.03
C ILE A 26 1.98 -2.20 2.00
N VAL A 27 0.83 -2.71 1.55
CA VAL A 27 0.60 -4.13 1.31
C VAL A 27 0.66 -4.38 -0.19
N CYS A 28 1.53 -5.28 -0.64
CA CYS A 28 1.62 -5.68 -2.04
C CYS A 28 1.23 -7.15 -2.23
N PRO A 29 0.45 -7.49 -3.26
CA PRO A 29 0.26 -8.88 -3.64
C PRO A 29 1.57 -9.46 -4.17
N ALA A 30 1.88 -10.68 -3.75
CA ALA A 30 3.11 -11.37 -4.09
C ALA A 30 2.83 -12.87 -4.38
N HIS A 31 3.52 -13.37 -5.40
CA HIS A 31 3.63 -14.80 -5.65
C HIS A 31 4.73 -15.41 -4.77
N ASP A 32 4.64 -16.72 -4.52
CA ASP A 32 5.60 -17.47 -3.70
C ASP A 32 7.06 -17.23 -4.12
N TRP A 33 7.33 -17.25 -5.43
CA TRP A 33 8.67 -17.00 -5.99
C TRP A 33 9.18 -15.59 -5.65
N GLY A 34 8.33 -14.56 -5.76
CA GLY A 34 8.71 -13.20 -5.42
C GLY A 34 9.04 -13.06 -3.95
N ILE A 35 8.31 -13.77 -3.08
CA ILE A 35 8.59 -13.76 -1.64
C ILE A 35 9.93 -14.44 -1.36
N GLN A 36 10.13 -15.66 -1.89
CA GLN A 36 11.31 -16.45 -1.59
C GLN A 36 12.59 -15.87 -2.21
N ASP A 37 12.54 -15.50 -3.49
CA ASP A 37 13.74 -15.11 -4.23
C ASP A 37 14.05 -13.62 -4.11
N VAL A 38 13.03 -12.76 -4.01
CA VAL A 38 13.25 -11.31 -3.99
C VAL A 38 13.15 -10.77 -2.57
N PHE A 39 12.04 -11.06 -1.88
CA PHE A 39 11.80 -10.44 -0.59
C PHE A 39 12.67 -11.02 0.54
N LEU A 40 12.79 -12.34 0.63
CA LEU A 40 13.58 -13.01 1.67
C LEU A 40 15.09 -13.00 1.35
N LYS A 41 15.51 -13.32 0.12
CA LYS A 41 16.93 -13.40 -0.25
C LYS A 41 17.54 -12.02 -0.57
N GLU A 42 16.94 -11.29 -1.51
CA GLU A 42 17.50 -10.01 -1.96
C GLU A 42 17.17 -8.82 -1.04
N LYS A 43 16.20 -8.98 -0.13
CA LYS A 43 15.75 -7.94 0.80
C LYS A 43 15.25 -6.69 0.04
N ARG A 44 14.51 -6.93 -1.04
CA ARG A 44 13.96 -5.87 -1.89
C ARG A 44 12.55 -6.22 -2.39
N TRP A 45 11.90 -5.24 -2.98
CA TRP A 45 10.67 -5.43 -3.73
C TRP A 45 10.60 -4.44 -4.90
N TYR A 46 10.53 -4.96 -6.13
CA TYR A 46 10.68 -4.15 -7.33
C TYR A 46 9.35 -3.63 -7.88
N ALA A 47 9.46 -2.66 -8.79
CA ALA A 47 8.40 -2.27 -9.70
C ALA A 47 7.06 -1.87 -9.04
N VAL A 48 7.10 -1.16 -7.89
CA VAL A 48 5.90 -0.66 -7.21
C VAL A 48 5.55 0.74 -7.71
N THR A 49 4.41 0.91 -8.37
CA THR A 49 3.88 2.23 -8.71
C THR A 49 3.40 2.94 -7.45
N MET A 50 3.86 4.14 -7.10
CA MET A 50 3.34 4.92 -5.97
C MET A 50 3.43 6.43 -6.24
N GLN A 51 2.64 7.23 -5.51
CA GLN A 51 2.72 8.69 -5.62
C GLN A 51 3.94 9.18 -4.83
N LYS A 52 4.77 10.06 -5.43
CA LYS A 52 6.00 10.58 -4.79
C LYS A 52 5.76 11.16 -3.38
N LYS A 53 4.63 11.86 -3.18
CA LYS A 53 4.23 12.42 -1.88
C LYS A 53 3.97 11.38 -0.77
N ASN A 54 3.76 10.12 -1.13
CA ASN A 54 3.50 9.04 -0.18
C ASN A 54 4.77 8.34 0.27
N ILE A 55 5.89 8.47 -0.47
CA ILE A 55 7.14 7.76 -0.21
C ILE A 55 7.62 8.01 1.22
N ASN A 56 7.64 9.27 1.66
CA ASN A 56 8.11 9.65 2.99
C ASN A 56 7.20 9.17 4.14
N LYS A 57 5.98 8.72 3.83
CA LYS A 57 5.03 8.23 4.85
C LYS A 57 5.17 6.74 5.10
N ILE A 58 5.56 5.97 4.07
CA ILE A 58 5.57 4.51 4.13
C ILE A 58 6.86 4.06 4.83
N LYS A 59 6.69 3.39 5.97
CA LYS A 59 7.74 2.86 6.82
C LYS A 59 7.80 1.33 6.80
N PHE A 60 6.72 0.67 6.44
CA PHE A 60 6.62 -0.80 6.44
C PHE A 60 6.09 -1.33 5.11
N LEU A 61 6.60 -2.50 4.72
CA LEU A 61 6.15 -3.28 3.58
C LEU A 61 5.61 -4.62 4.07
N ALA A 62 4.38 -4.94 3.71
CA ALA A 62 3.77 -6.24 3.96
C ALA A 62 3.43 -6.93 2.64
N LEU A 63 3.55 -8.26 2.60
CA LEU A 63 3.26 -9.04 1.39
C LEU A 63 2.05 -9.94 1.58
N TYR A 64 1.04 -9.74 0.74
CA TYR A 64 -0.11 -10.63 0.61
C TYR A 64 0.23 -11.79 -0.32
N GLU A 65 0.25 -13.00 0.22
CA GLU A 65 0.59 -14.20 -0.53
C GLU A 65 -0.63 -14.72 -1.29
N ILE A 66 -0.52 -14.77 -2.61
CA ILE A 66 -1.64 -15.17 -3.47
C ILE A 66 -2.03 -16.63 -3.23
N ARG A 67 -1.04 -17.53 -3.08
CA ARG A 67 -1.28 -18.96 -2.86
C ARG A 67 -1.96 -19.24 -1.53
N TRP A 68 -1.45 -18.64 -0.46
CA TRP A 68 -1.95 -18.84 0.91
C TRP A 68 -3.13 -17.93 1.27
N LYS A 69 -3.44 -16.97 0.40
CA LYS A 69 -4.50 -15.97 0.58
C LYS A 69 -4.39 -15.27 1.93
N SER A 70 -3.16 -14.94 2.32
CA SER A 70 -2.88 -14.37 3.64
C SER A 70 -1.64 -13.49 3.62
N ILE A 71 -1.55 -12.58 4.58
CA ILE A 71 -0.33 -11.81 4.84
C ILE A 71 0.44 -12.54 5.93
N ARG A 72 1.70 -12.89 5.67
CA ARG A 72 2.55 -13.61 6.64
C ARG A 72 3.91 -12.96 6.88
N TYR A 73 4.28 -11.98 6.06
CA TYR A 73 5.54 -11.28 6.23
C TYR A 73 5.35 -9.77 6.20
N VAL A 74 6.08 -9.11 7.10
CA VAL A 74 6.20 -7.67 7.16
C VAL A 74 7.67 -7.30 7.34
N ALA A 75 8.11 -6.22 6.72
CA ALA A 75 9.46 -5.72 6.88
C ALA A 75 9.45 -4.20 7.03
N LYS A 76 10.43 -3.68 7.78
CA LYS A 76 10.68 -2.25 7.85
C LYS A 76 11.41 -1.80 6.59
N ILE A 77 11.03 -0.66 6.06
CA ILE A 77 11.63 -0.10 4.84
C ILE A 77 12.86 0.70 5.23
N LYS A 78 13.99 0.38 4.60
CA LYS A 78 15.23 1.17 4.70
C LYS A 78 15.16 2.41 3.83
N ARG A 79 14.78 2.25 2.56
CA ARG A 79 14.61 3.33 1.59
C ARG A 79 13.77 2.90 0.40
N ILE A 80 13.26 3.87 -0.32
CA ILE A 80 12.48 3.68 -1.55
C ILE A 80 13.17 4.51 -2.64
N GLU A 81 13.53 3.86 -3.74
CA GLU A 81 14.26 4.46 -4.85
C GLU A 81 13.46 4.33 -6.14
N PRO A 82 13.59 5.28 -7.09
CA PRO A 82 13.09 5.08 -8.44
C PRO A 82 13.62 3.76 -9.03
N PHE A 83 12.76 3.05 -9.75
CA PHE A 83 13.12 1.81 -10.41
C PHE A 83 13.30 2.04 -11.91
N GLU A 84 14.55 1.96 -12.36
CA GLU A 84 14.96 2.18 -13.75
C GLU A 84 14.44 3.53 -14.29
N ASN A 85 14.22 3.62 -15.60
CA ASN A 85 13.61 4.78 -16.27
C ASN A 85 12.08 4.72 -16.27
N THR A 86 11.46 4.07 -15.27
CA THR A 86 10.01 3.91 -15.20
C THR A 86 9.38 4.85 -14.16
N ARG A 87 8.03 4.93 -14.15
CA ARG A 87 7.28 5.61 -13.06
C ARG A 87 7.12 4.75 -11.80
N LYS A 88 7.92 3.69 -11.66
CA LYS A 88 7.85 2.73 -10.55
C LYS A 88 9.00 2.94 -9.58
N PHE A 89 8.90 2.31 -8.42
CA PHE A 89 9.87 2.38 -7.35
C PHE A 89 10.27 0.98 -6.91
N GLN A 90 11.51 0.85 -6.42
CA GLN A 90 11.96 -0.31 -5.67
C GLN A 90 11.96 0.03 -4.18
N ILE A 91 11.55 -0.93 -3.37
CA ILE A 91 11.56 -0.83 -1.91
C ILE A 91 12.71 -1.69 -1.41
N ILE A 92 13.61 -1.11 -0.64
CA ILE A 92 14.72 -1.81 0.00
C ILE A 92 14.37 -1.92 1.49
N ILE A 93 14.40 -3.14 2.03
CA ILE A 93 14.03 -3.37 3.42
C ILE A 93 15.25 -3.32 4.35
N GLU A 94 14.98 -3.02 5.62
CA GLU A 94 15.96 -3.00 6.69
C GLU A 94 15.96 -4.35 7.42
N GLY A 95 17.13 -4.99 7.50
CA GLY A 95 17.27 -6.25 8.23
C GLY A 95 16.58 -7.44 7.55
N GLU A 96 16.04 -8.35 8.36
CA GLU A 96 15.32 -9.52 7.89
C GLU A 96 13.80 -9.31 7.96
N PRO A 97 13.03 -9.83 6.99
CA PRO A 97 11.59 -9.88 7.07
C PRO A 97 11.08 -10.56 8.34
N ILE A 98 10.13 -9.91 9.01
CA ILE A 98 9.47 -10.42 10.20
C ILE A 98 8.30 -11.31 9.75
N LYS A 99 8.36 -12.58 10.13
CA LYS A 99 7.25 -13.51 9.96
C LYS A 99 6.21 -13.26 11.06
N ILE A 100 4.99 -12.98 10.65
CA ILE A 100 3.86 -12.70 11.55
C ILE A 100 2.83 -13.83 11.53
N LYS A 101 1.90 -13.80 12.49
CA LYS A 101 0.72 -14.68 12.44
C LYS A 101 -0.02 -14.42 11.13
N SER A 102 -0.44 -15.50 10.46
CA SER A 102 -1.12 -15.42 9.16
C SER A 102 -2.42 -14.63 9.29
N ILE A 103 -2.50 -13.49 8.61
CA ILE A 103 -3.71 -12.68 8.51
C ILE A 103 -4.44 -13.13 7.24
N ARG A 104 -5.51 -13.88 7.42
CA ARG A 104 -6.14 -14.66 6.35
C ARG A 104 -7.26 -13.87 5.67
N ARG A 105 -7.51 -14.18 4.41
CA ARG A 105 -8.74 -13.76 3.76
C ARG A 105 -9.93 -14.51 4.35
N SER A 106 -10.94 -13.79 4.82
CA SER A 106 -12.18 -14.39 5.29
C SER A 106 -13.07 -14.84 4.12
N LYS A 107 -14.02 -15.74 4.41
CA LYS A 107 -15.05 -16.15 3.43
C LYS A 107 -16.10 -15.06 3.20
N ASN A 108 -16.34 -14.21 4.21
CA ASN A 108 -17.36 -13.18 4.19
C ASN A 108 -16.93 -11.96 3.33
N TYR A 109 -15.63 -11.69 3.26
CA TYR A 109 -15.09 -10.54 2.53
C TYR A 109 -14.09 -10.96 1.44
N PRO A 110 -14.51 -11.74 0.43
CA PRO A 110 -13.60 -12.21 -0.62
C PRO A 110 -13.03 -11.06 -1.47
N HIS A 111 -13.78 -9.97 -1.62
CA HIS A 111 -13.41 -8.78 -2.37
C HIS A 111 -12.27 -7.97 -1.72
N LEU A 112 -11.91 -8.26 -0.46
CA LEU A 112 -10.80 -7.61 0.23
C LEU A 112 -9.42 -8.18 -0.13
N ALA A 113 -9.35 -9.22 -0.96
CA ALA A 113 -8.08 -9.71 -1.49
C ALA A 113 -7.37 -8.59 -2.27
N PRO A 114 -6.14 -8.18 -1.89
CA PRO A 114 -5.41 -7.15 -2.61
C PRO A 114 -5.14 -7.55 -4.07
N GLN A 115 -5.79 -6.86 -5.02
CA GLN A 115 -5.47 -6.99 -6.45
C GLN A 115 -4.31 -6.07 -6.86
N ASN A 116 -4.16 -4.96 -6.14
CA ASN A 116 -3.10 -3.98 -6.30
C ASN A 116 -2.50 -3.67 -4.92
N LYS A 117 -1.48 -2.81 -4.89
CA LYS A 117 -0.99 -2.27 -3.62
C LYS A 117 -2.12 -1.60 -2.82
N VAL A 118 -2.14 -1.81 -1.52
CA VAL A 118 -3.07 -1.17 -0.58
C VAL A 118 -2.26 -0.44 0.48
N TYR A 119 -2.70 0.75 0.88
CA TYR A 119 -2.10 1.49 1.99
C TYR A 119 -2.89 1.24 3.26
N THR A 120 -2.19 1.07 4.38
CA THR A 120 -2.78 0.79 5.69
C THR A 120 -1.82 1.23 6.82
N LYS A 121 -2.17 0.94 8.06
CA LYS A 121 -1.36 1.20 9.24
C LYS A 121 -0.78 -0.08 9.82
N PHE A 122 0.47 -0.03 10.26
CA PHE A 122 1.15 -1.16 10.89
C PHE A 122 0.46 -1.57 12.19
N GLU A 123 -0.14 -0.63 12.91
CA GLU A 123 -0.83 -0.93 14.16
C GLU A 123 -1.98 -1.93 13.99
N TYR A 124 -2.63 -1.95 12.82
CA TYR A 124 -3.75 -2.86 12.55
C TYR A 124 -3.30 -4.31 12.50
N PHE A 125 -2.03 -4.58 12.21
CA PHE A 125 -1.48 -5.93 12.13
C PHE A 125 -1.33 -6.60 13.50
N LYS A 126 -1.27 -5.83 14.60
CA LYS A 126 -0.98 -6.38 15.95
C LYS A 126 -2.01 -7.42 16.40
N ASN A 127 -3.29 -7.17 16.12
CA ASN A 127 -4.40 -8.02 16.55
C ASN A 127 -5.23 -8.58 15.38
N ALA A 128 -4.80 -8.35 14.14
CA ALA A 128 -5.55 -8.79 12.97
C ALA A 128 -5.46 -10.31 12.82
N THR A 129 -6.61 -10.92 12.55
CA THR A 129 -6.71 -12.31 12.14
C THR A 129 -7.18 -12.41 10.69
N PHE A 130 -7.98 -11.43 10.24
CA PHE A 130 -8.50 -11.36 8.90
C PHE A 130 -8.17 -10.05 8.17
N LEU A 131 -8.31 -10.04 6.84
CA LEU A 131 -8.04 -8.86 6.02
C LEU A 131 -8.98 -7.69 6.33
N GLU A 132 -10.23 -7.96 6.73
CA GLU A 132 -11.18 -6.94 7.18
C GLU A 132 -10.67 -6.16 8.40
N ASP A 133 -9.92 -6.79 9.31
CA ASP A 133 -9.34 -6.13 10.48
C ASP A 133 -8.32 -5.04 10.09
N ILE A 134 -7.76 -5.14 8.88
CA ILE A 134 -6.78 -4.20 8.33
C ILE A 134 -7.43 -3.19 7.38
N PHE A 135 -8.32 -3.65 6.50
CA PHE A 135 -8.79 -2.87 5.36
C PHE A 135 -10.13 -2.18 5.57
N LEU A 136 -10.95 -2.62 6.53
CA LEU A 136 -12.24 -1.98 6.82
C LEU A 136 -12.17 -0.98 7.98
N ARG A 137 -11.04 -0.91 8.70
CA ARG A 137 -10.82 0.12 9.72
C ARG A 137 -10.76 1.50 9.06
N ARG A 138 -11.69 2.37 9.46
CA ARG A 138 -11.73 3.77 9.07
C ARG A 138 -11.38 4.61 10.30
N ASP A 139 -10.35 5.43 10.17
CA ASP A 139 -10.07 6.55 11.07
C ASP A 139 -10.67 7.84 10.51
#